data_AF-A0A535AMS3-F1
#
_entry.id   AF-A0A535AMS3-F1
#
_cell.length_a   1.000
_cell.length_b   1.000
_cell.length_c   1.000
_cell.angle_alpha   90.00
_cell.angle_beta   90.00
_cell.angle_gamma   90.00
#
_symmetry.space_group_name_H-M   'P 1'
#
loop_
_entity.id
_entity.type
_entity.pdbx_description
1 polymer ?
#
loop_
_entity_poly.entity_id
_entity_poly.type
_entity_poly.pdbx_seq_one_letter_code
_entity_poly.pdbx_strand_id
1 'polypeptide(L)'
;MTSAEFVQQLKKDIQAFPKIRIKHPFLKAVCAGTATMDQIRAWAIQDYQFRAAVPRIVMLRYLACTDPEIARKLWGVVEEETRGLDTGSAGHNELAIRFAESIGLTRQELENAELRPSTAAHLYYVELMRWGMASSNNTT
;
A
#
# COMPACT_ATOMS: atom_id res chain seq x y z
N MET A 1 -26.85 14.44 1.24
CA MET A 1 -26.10 13.39 1.94
C MET A 1 -25.17 14.06 2.94
N THR A 2 -25.33 13.79 4.23
CA THR A 2 -24.40 14.23 5.29
C THR A 2 -23.08 13.47 5.19
N SER A 3 -22.01 13.96 5.85
CA SER A 3 -20.73 13.24 5.89
C SER A 3 -20.87 11.84 6.49
N ALA A 4 -21.74 11.67 7.48
CA ALA A 4 -22.00 10.37 8.10
C ALA A 4 -22.69 9.40 7.13
N GLU A 5 -23.70 9.88 6.41
CA GLU A 5 -24.40 9.10 5.37
C GLU A 5 -23.44 8.70 4.24
N PHE A 6 -22.56 9.61 3.81
CA PHE A 6 -21.54 9.30 2.80
C PHE A 6 -20.59 8.20 3.26
N VAL A 7 -20.05 8.31 4.48
CA VAL A 7 -19.14 7.29 5.03
C VAL A 7 -19.83 5.94 5.18
N GLN A 8 -21.11 5.92 5.59
CA GLN A 8 -21.89 4.68 5.66
C GLN A 8 -22.09 4.04 4.29
N GLN A 9 -22.45 4.84 3.28
CA GLN A 9 -22.63 4.37 1.91
C GLN A 9 -21.32 3.82 1.34
N LEU A 10 -20.20 4.56 1.50
CA LEU A 10 -18.88 4.11 1.05
C LEU A 10 -18.47 2.77 1.69
N LYS A 11 -18.70 2.59 2.99
CA LYS A 11 -18.42 1.32 3.68
C LYS A 11 -19.25 0.18 3.11
N LYS A 12 -20.54 0.42 2.84
CA LYS A 12 -21.45 -0.56 2.24
C LYS A 12 -20.96 -0.97 0.86
N ASP A 13 -20.56 -0.01 0.03
CA ASP A 13 -20.08 -0.27 -1.33
C ASP A 13 -18.76 -1.05 -1.33
N ILE A 14 -17.83 -0.70 -0.44
CA ILE A 14 -16.59 -1.47 -0.25
C ILE A 14 -16.91 -2.91 0.14
N GLN A 15 -17.79 -3.15 1.12
CA GLN A 15 -18.12 -4.52 1.55
C GLN A 15 -18.82 -5.34 0.46
N ALA A 16 -19.67 -4.69 -0.33
CA ALA A 16 -20.37 -5.32 -1.45
C ALA A 16 -19.43 -5.63 -2.63
N PHE A 17 -18.29 -4.93 -2.75
CA PHE A 17 -17.39 -5.09 -3.88
C PHE A 17 -16.84 -6.53 -3.98
N PRO A 18 -16.93 -7.18 -5.16
CA PRO A 18 -16.59 -8.60 -5.29
C PRO A 18 -15.08 -8.86 -5.17
N LYS A 19 -14.23 -7.87 -5.49
CA LYS A 19 -12.77 -8.00 -5.51
C LYS A 19 -12.11 -7.42 -4.25
N ILE A 20 -12.81 -7.33 -3.12
CA ILE A 20 -12.13 -6.96 -1.87
C ILE A 20 -11.11 -8.00 -1.47
N ARG A 21 -9.95 -7.54 -0.98
CA ARG A 21 -8.80 -8.38 -0.64
C ARG A 21 -9.19 -9.54 0.29
N ILE A 22 -9.98 -9.29 1.33
CA ILE A 22 -10.37 -10.31 2.32
C ILE A 22 -11.14 -11.50 1.73
N LYS A 23 -11.77 -11.35 0.56
CA LYS A 23 -12.46 -12.44 -0.14
C LYS A 23 -11.52 -13.26 -1.04
N HIS A 24 -10.28 -12.81 -1.25
CA HIS A 24 -9.33 -13.45 -2.17
C HIS A 24 -8.92 -14.85 -1.68
N PRO A 25 -8.89 -15.89 -2.55
CA PRO A 25 -8.56 -17.26 -2.15
C PRO A 25 -7.22 -17.41 -1.44
N PHE A 26 -6.19 -16.67 -1.87
CA PHE A 26 -4.88 -16.66 -1.22
C PHE A 26 -4.95 -16.23 0.26
N LEU A 27 -5.68 -15.14 0.58
CA LEU A 27 -5.80 -14.71 1.98
C LEU A 27 -6.58 -15.72 2.82
N LYS A 28 -7.61 -16.36 2.24
CA LYS A 28 -8.32 -17.45 2.92
C LYS A 28 -7.37 -18.62 3.22
N ALA A 29 -6.51 -18.99 2.27
CA ALA A 29 -5.54 -20.06 2.45
C ALA A 29 -4.47 -19.72 3.50
N VAL A 30 -3.98 -18.46 3.52
CA VAL A 30 -3.05 -17.99 4.57
C VAL A 30 -3.72 -18.05 5.95
N CYS A 31 -4.94 -17.53 6.10
CA CYS A 31 -5.66 -17.57 7.38
C CYS A 31 -6.00 -18.99 7.83
N ALA A 32 -6.25 -19.90 6.89
CA ALA A 32 -6.52 -21.31 7.19
C ALA A 32 -5.26 -22.15 7.40
N GLY A 33 -4.05 -21.58 7.23
CA GLY A 33 -2.79 -22.31 7.31
C GLY A 33 -2.57 -23.32 6.19
N THR A 34 -3.28 -23.19 5.06
CA THR A 34 -3.21 -24.12 3.92
C THR A 34 -2.39 -23.58 2.74
N ALA A 35 -1.98 -22.31 2.79
CA ALA A 35 -1.06 -21.74 1.80
C ALA A 35 0.33 -22.37 1.94
N THR A 36 0.96 -22.71 0.82
CA THR A 36 2.34 -23.24 0.84
C THR A 36 3.32 -22.12 1.13
N MET A 37 4.48 -22.46 1.69
CA MET A 37 5.52 -21.45 1.94
C MET A 37 5.97 -20.77 0.64
N ASP A 38 6.03 -21.48 -0.48
CA ASP A 38 6.37 -20.90 -1.77
C ASP A 38 5.33 -19.88 -2.26
N GLN A 39 4.04 -20.12 -2.00
CA GLN A 39 3.00 -19.14 -2.28
C GLN A 39 3.16 -17.88 -1.40
N ILE A 40 3.49 -18.06 -0.12
CA ILE A 40 3.73 -16.94 0.81
C ILE A 40 4.95 -16.13 0.38
N ARG A 41 6.06 -16.79 0.04
CA ARG A 41 7.28 -16.14 -0.47
C ARG A 41 7.01 -15.38 -1.77
N ALA A 42 6.34 -16.01 -2.73
CA ALA A 42 5.98 -15.39 -3.99
C ALA A 42 5.08 -14.15 -3.82
N TRP A 43 4.21 -14.17 -2.82
CA TRP A 43 3.42 -12.99 -2.43
C TRP A 43 4.30 -11.92 -1.76
N ALA A 44 5.11 -12.29 -0.77
CA ALA A 44 5.94 -11.37 0.00
C ALA A 44 6.89 -10.56 -0.89
N ILE A 45 7.50 -11.20 -1.89
CA ILE A 45 8.37 -10.54 -2.89
C ILE A 45 7.63 -9.41 -3.60
N GLN A 46 6.40 -9.65 -4.05
CA GLN A 46 5.63 -8.66 -4.82
C GLN A 46 4.94 -7.62 -3.91
N ASP A 47 4.55 -8.01 -2.69
CA ASP A 47 3.99 -7.11 -1.68
C ASP A 47 5.04 -6.10 -1.20
N TYR A 48 6.30 -6.54 -1.05
CA TYR A 48 7.43 -5.67 -0.69
C TYR A 48 7.61 -4.53 -1.70
N GLN A 49 7.50 -4.81 -3.00
CA GLN A 49 7.65 -3.80 -4.05
C GLN A 49 6.62 -2.66 -3.91
N PHE A 50 5.40 -2.97 -3.48
CA PHE A 50 4.41 -1.95 -3.16
C PHE A 50 4.78 -1.16 -1.91
N ARG A 51 5.16 -1.84 -0.81
CA ARG A 51 5.55 -1.19 0.46
C ARG A 51 6.73 -0.25 0.27
N ALA A 52 7.77 -0.71 -0.43
CA ALA A 52 8.95 0.07 -0.75
C ALA A 52 8.61 1.37 -1.51
N ALA A 53 7.55 1.38 -2.32
CA ALA A 53 7.09 2.54 -3.05
C ALA A 53 6.22 3.51 -2.22
N VAL A 54 5.64 3.09 -1.09
CA VAL A 54 4.70 3.90 -0.29
C VAL A 54 5.32 5.25 0.12
N PRO A 55 6.54 5.35 0.67
CA PRO A 55 7.12 6.64 1.05
C PRO A 55 7.18 7.62 -0.12
N ARG A 56 7.57 7.15 -1.32
CA ARG A 56 7.62 7.98 -2.52
C ARG A 56 6.23 8.43 -2.94
N ILE A 57 5.25 7.52 -2.97
CA ILE A 57 3.86 7.83 -3.35
C ILE A 57 3.27 8.88 -2.40
N VAL A 58 3.51 8.74 -1.09
CA VAL A 58 3.03 9.68 -0.08
C VAL A 58 3.72 11.04 -0.24
N MET A 59 5.02 11.07 -0.52
CA MET A 59 5.74 12.31 -0.81
C MET A 59 5.17 13.06 -2.02
N LEU A 60 4.82 12.32 -3.09
CA LEU A 60 4.18 12.93 -4.26
C LEU A 60 2.83 13.56 -3.93
N ARG A 61 2.07 12.98 -2.98
CA ARG A 61 0.82 13.56 -2.48
C ARG A 61 1.07 14.76 -1.57
N TYR A 62 2.09 14.68 -0.71
CA TYR A 62 2.52 15.79 0.15
C TYR A 62 2.82 17.04 -0.68
N LEU A 63 3.63 16.90 -1.74
CA LEU A 63 3.99 18.00 -2.63
C LEU A 63 2.80 18.61 -3.39
N ALA A 64 1.71 17.85 -3.57
CA ALA A 64 0.49 18.33 -4.21
C ALA A 64 -0.55 18.86 -3.21
N CYS A 65 -0.33 18.69 -1.90
CA CYS A 65 -1.29 19.04 -0.87
C CYS A 65 -1.15 20.51 -0.47
N THR A 66 -2.24 21.28 -0.57
CA THR A 66 -2.28 22.69 -0.18
C THR A 66 -2.80 22.91 1.24
N ASP A 67 -3.38 21.87 1.86
CA ASP A 67 -3.87 21.93 3.24
C ASP A 67 -2.72 21.61 4.22
N PRO A 68 -2.36 22.54 5.13
CA PRO A 68 -1.24 22.37 6.03
C PRO A 68 -1.45 21.29 7.10
N GLU A 69 -2.69 21.00 7.49
CA GLU A 69 -2.99 19.94 8.44
C GLU A 69 -2.82 18.56 7.79
N ILE A 70 -3.33 18.40 6.57
CA ILE A 70 -3.20 17.17 5.81
C ILE A 70 -1.74 16.94 5.39
N ALA A 71 -1.02 17.98 4.98
CA ALA A 71 0.39 17.89 4.66
C ALA A 71 1.21 17.34 5.84
N ARG A 72 0.98 17.83 7.07
CA ARG A 72 1.63 17.28 8.27
C ARG A 72 1.36 15.79 8.48
N LYS A 73 0.10 15.35 8.28
CA LYS A 73 -0.26 13.92 8.39
C LYS A 73 0.44 13.08 7.33
N LEU A 74 0.52 13.56 6.10
CA LEU A 74 1.25 12.88 5.01
C LEU A 74 2.75 12.77 5.31
N TRP A 75 3.36 13.81 5.89
CA TRP A 75 4.75 13.75 6.33
C TRP A 75 4.96 12.70 7.43
N GLY A 76 4.07 12.65 8.43
CA GLY A 76 4.12 11.63 9.48
C GLY A 76 4.09 10.20 8.93
N VAL A 77 3.30 9.94 7.89
CA VAL A 77 3.32 8.65 7.19
C VAL A 77 4.70 8.35 6.60
N VAL A 78 5.38 9.32 5.97
CA VAL A 78 6.74 9.10 5.44
C VAL A 78 7.72 8.76 6.55
N GLU A 79 7.64 9.46 7.68
CA GLU A 79 8.49 9.20 8.85
C GLU A 79 8.26 7.80 9.43
N GLU A 80 7.00 7.39 9.55
CA GLU A 80 6.67 6.05 10.05
C GLU A 80 7.13 4.95 9.08
N GLU A 81 6.83 5.06 7.80
CA GLU A 81 7.21 4.05 6.80
C GLU A 81 8.74 3.88 6.67
N THR A 82 9.51 4.96 6.88
CA THR A 82 10.98 4.96 6.72
C THR A 82 11.75 4.75 8.01
N ARG A 83 11.24 5.21 9.16
CA ARG A 83 11.96 5.26 10.44
C ARG A 83 11.18 4.72 11.63
N GLY A 84 9.86 4.50 11.52
CA GLY A 84 9.03 4.01 12.61
C GLY A 84 8.92 4.98 13.79
N LEU A 85 8.91 6.29 13.52
CA LEU A 85 8.98 7.32 14.59
C LEU A 85 7.74 7.35 15.48
N ASP A 86 6.55 7.06 14.95
CA ASP A 86 5.31 7.10 15.75
C ASP A 86 5.19 5.83 16.61
N THR A 87 5.59 4.69 16.06
CA THR A 87 5.54 3.41 16.78
C THR A 87 6.76 3.14 17.67
N GLY A 88 7.85 3.90 17.48
CA GLY A 88 9.14 3.64 18.12
C GLY A 88 9.78 2.33 17.65
N SER A 89 9.38 1.83 16.48
CA SER A 89 9.87 0.58 15.89
C SER A 89 10.79 0.85 14.70
N ALA A 90 11.18 -0.19 13.96
CA ALA A 90 11.83 0.03 12.67
C ALA A 90 10.79 0.48 11.63
N GLY A 91 11.20 1.25 10.62
CA GLY A 91 10.30 1.60 9.52
C GLY A 91 9.67 0.37 8.87
N HIS A 92 8.45 0.51 8.36
CA HIS A 92 7.68 -0.60 7.78
C HIS A 92 8.41 -1.37 6.68
N ASN A 93 9.25 -0.71 5.88
CA ASN A 93 10.09 -1.39 4.89
C ASN A 93 11.07 -2.36 5.53
N GLU A 94 11.72 -1.95 6.62
CA GLU A 94 12.64 -2.80 7.37
C GLU A 94 11.90 -3.96 8.06
N LEU A 95 10.71 -3.70 8.60
CA LEU A 95 9.87 -4.77 9.17
C LEU A 95 9.44 -5.78 8.11
N ALA A 96 9.12 -5.34 6.90
CA ALA A 96 8.80 -6.23 5.79
C ALA A 96 9.99 -7.12 5.39
N ILE A 97 11.21 -6.58 5.43
CA ILE A 97 12.43 -7.34 5.15
C ILE A 97 12.67 -8.38 6.24
N ARG A 98 12.56 -8.01 7.52
CA ARG A 98 12.67 -8.96 8.64
C ARG A 98 11.63 -10.09 8.55
N PHE A 99 10.41 -9.76 8.14
CA PHE A 99 9.39 -10.77 7.85
C PHE A 99 9.84 -11.71 6.73
N ALA A 100 10.34 -11.19 5.62
CA ALA A 100 10.82 -11.99 4.49
C ALA A 100 12.01 -12.89 4.87
N GLU A 101 12.95 -12.38 5.65
CA GLU A 101 14.08 -13.14 6.20
C GLU A 101 13.60 -14.30 7.08
N SER A 102 12.56 -14.09 7.90
CA SER A 102 11.99 -15.14 8.74
C SER A 102 11.36 -16.30 7.94
N ILE A 103 10.97 -16.06 6.68
CA ILE A 103 10.46 -17.09 5.76
C ILE A 103 11.51 -17.56 4.75
N GLY A 104 12.78 -17.17 4.92
CA GLY A 104 13.91 -17.66 4.13
C GLY A 104 14.14 -16.92 2.81
N LEU A 105 13.67 -15.68 2.68
CA LEU A 105 14.03 -14.79 1.59
C LEU A 105 15.15 -13.85 2.04
N THR A 106 15.99 -13.44 1.11
CA THR A 106 17.03 -12.44 1.34
C THR A 106 16.54 -11.05 0.96
N ARG A 107 17.14 -10.01 1.55
CA ARG A 107 16.94 -8.62 1.12
C ARG A 107 17.19 -8.43 -0.37
N GLN A 108 18.22 -9.06 -0.92
CA GLN A 108 18.54 -8.96 -2.35
C GLN A 108 17.45 -9.56 -3.24
N GLU A 109 16.86 -10.68 -2.85
CA GLU A 109 15.72 -11.26 -3.58
C GLU A 109 14.49 -10.34 -3.56
N LEU A 110 14.30 -9.58 -2.48
CA LEU A 110 13.23 -8.59 -2.42
C LEU A 110 13.53 -7.37 -3.30
N GLU A 111 14.68 -6.74 -3.12
CA GLU A 111 15.05 -5.46 -3.74
C GLU A 111 15.26 -5.59 -5.26
N ASN A 112 15.81 -6.73 -5.71
CA ASN A 112 16.09 -6.98 -7.13
C ASN A 112 14.97 -7.74 -7.86
N ALA A 113 13.83 -7.99 -7.20
CA ALA A 113 12.74 -8.73 -7.81
C ALA A 113 12.17 -8.01 -9.04
N GLU A 114 12.04 -8.74 -10.14
CA GLU A 114 11.27 -8.25 -11.28
C GLU A 114 9.78 -8.10 -10.90
N LEU A 115 9.21 -6.96 -11.30
CA LEU A 115 7.80 -6.70 -11.12
C LEU A 115 6.99 -7.61 -12.03
N ARG A 116 6.04 -8.34 -11.45
CA ARG A 116 5.00 -8.99 -12.26
C ARG A 116 4.17 -7.93 -12.96
N PRO A 117 3.60 -8.21 -14.15
CA PRO A 117 2.78 -7.25 -14.88
C PRO A 117 1.65 -6.64 -14.04
N SER A 118 1.01 -7.43 -13.16
CA SER A 118 -0.03 -6.94 -12.25
C SER A 118 0.50 -6.01 -11.17
N THR A 119 1.67 -6.29 -10.60
CA THR A 119 2.33 -5.43 -9.59
C THR A 119 2.77 -4.12 -10.23
N ALA A 120 3.38 -4.18 -11.41
CA ALA A 120 3.77 -3.00 -12.18
C ALA A 120 2.55 -2.13 -12.52
N ALA A 121 1.47 -2.73 -13.01
CA ALA A 121 0.22 -2.00 -13.30
C ALA A 121 -0.39 -1.37 -12.04
N HIS A 122 -0.32 -2.06 -10.89
CA HIS A 122 -0.82 -1.52 -9.63
C HIS A 122 0.01 -0.31 -9.16
N LEU A 123 1.34 -0.41 -9.15
CA LEU A 123 2.24 0.68 -8.81
C LEU A 123 2.01 1.89 -9.73
N TYR A 124 1.97 1.64 -11.04
CA TYR A 124 1.70 2.67 -12.04
C TYR A 124 0.35 3.38 -11.79
N TYR A 125 -0.71 2.62 -11.54
CA TYR A 125 -2.02 3.19 -11.25
C TYR A 125 -2.02 4.07 -9.99
N VAL A 126 -1.38 3.60 -8.91
CA VAL A 126 -1.33 4.35 -7.64
C VAL A 126 -0.54 5.66 -7.79
N GLU A 127 0.49 5.67 -8.62
CA GLU A 127 1.23 6.88 -8.99
C GLU A 127 0.41 7.82 -9.88
N LEU A 128 -0.31 7.27 -10.86
CA LEU A 128 -1.15 8.03 -11.78
C LEU A 128 -2.31 8.75 -11.08
N MET A 129 -2.86 8.19 -10.00
CA MET A 129 -3.93 8.82 -9.21
C MET A 129 -3.54 10.21 -8.66
N ARG A 130 -2.27 10.61 -8.73
CA ARG A 130 -1.82 12.00 -8.54
C ARG A 130 -2.40 12.96 -9.58
N TRP A 131 -2.44 12.57 -10.85
CA TRP A 131 -2.75 13.46 -11.98
C TRP A 131 -4.24 13.63 -12.23
N GLY A 132 -5.05 12.63 -11.87
CA GLY A 132 -6.52 12.70 -12.01
C GLY A 132 -7.20 13.72 -11.10
N MET A 133 -6.53 14.17 -10.03
CA MET A 133 -7.05 15.26 -9.18
C MET A 133 -6.65 16.65 -9.69
N ALA A 134 -5.53 16.78 -10.40
CA ALA A 134 -5.06 18.06 -10.93
C ALA A 134 -5.84 18.53 -12.17
N SER A 135 -6.47 17.60 -12.91
CA SER A 135 -7.20 17.89 -14.16
C SER A 135 -8.67 18.28 -13.96
N SER A 136 -9.18 18.36 -12.73
CA SER A 136 -10.57 18.73 -12.45
C SER A 136 -10.83 20.25 -12.33
N ASN A 137 -9.80 21.09 -12.45
CA ASN A 137 -9.92 22.55 -12.38
C ASN A 137 -9.74 23.26 -13.73
N ASN A 138 -10.32 22.73 -14.80
CA ASN A 138 -10.41 23.50 -16.05
C ASN A 138 -11.71 23.19 -16.80
N THR A 139 -12.81 23.75 -16.29
CA THR A 139 -14.04 23.99 -17.07
C THR A 139 -14.69 25.25 -16.51
N THR A 140 -14.30 26.38 -17.08
CA THR A 140 -15.06 27.63 -17.13
C THR A 140 -15.32 27.93 -18.59
#